data_AF-A0A970YGP1-F1
#
_entry.id   AF-A0A970YGP1-F1
#
_cell.length_a   1.000
_cell.length_b   1.000
_cell.length_c   1.000
_cell.angle_alpha   90.00
_cell.angle_beta   90.00
_cell.angle_gamma   90.00
#
_symmetry.space_group_name_H-M   'P 1'
#
loop_
_entity.id
_entity.type
_entity.pdbx_description
1 polymer ?
#
loop_
_entity_poly.entity_id
_entity_poly.type
_entity_poly.pdbx_seq_one_letter_code
_entity_poly.pdbx_strand_id
1 'polypeptide(L)'
;MTPTLTSETVHEALSCLYSPAELGTGALADALLAQTDDSTDAVTRAQRVRDLILDCLEALRPADGPASTASASRAFECLTHRYVSGMTVDEVAYELHLSPRQVYRDIRWGEEMLTTLLQSRLEPASEPARIRDSLSLELESVSLSREPVDLAQATLSARSAVGKL
;
A
#
# COMPACT_ATOMS: atom_id res chain seq x y z
N MET A 1 17.50 1.32 -18.01
CA MET A 1 16.85 2.55 -17.50
C MET A 1 15.47 2.11 -17.06
N THR A 2 15.13 2.25 -15.78
CA THR A 2 13.78 1.96 -15.30
C THR A 2 12.82 2.99 -15.86
N PRO A 3 11.70 2.59 -16.48
CA PRO A 3 10.69 3.54 -16.92
C PRO A 3 10.03 4.20 -15.71
N THR A 4 9.76 5.50 -15.83
CA THR A 4 9.01 6.26 -14.83
C THR A 4 7.52 6.02 -15.04
N LEU A 5 6.85 5.42 -14.07
CA LEU A 5 5.40 5.27 -14.09
C LEU A 5 4.70 6.57 -13.67
N THR A 6 3.60 6.88 -14.34
CA THR A 6 2.70 7.98 -13.98
C THR A 6 1.36 7.41 -13.48
N SER A 7 0.56 8.24 -12.78
CA SER A 7 -0.80 7.86 -12.38
C SER A 7 -1.72 7.60 -13.56
N GLU A 8 -1.48 8.25 -14.71
CA GLU A 8 -2.20 8.02 -15.94
C GLU A 8 -1.95 6.62 -16.51
N THR A 9 -0.69 6.16 -16.53
CA THR A 9 -0.36 4.79 -16.96
C THR A 9 -1.00 3.72 -16.06
N VAL A 10 -1.08 4.00 -14.75
CA VAL A 10 -1.77 3.11 -13.81
C VAL A 10 -3.28 3.13 -14.03
N HIS A 11 -3.87 4.30 -14.24
CA HIS A 11 -5.29 4.46 -14.55
C HIS A 11 -5.69 3.69 -15.82
N GLU A 12 -4.89 3.78 -16.89
CA GLU A 12 -5.10 3.05 -18.13
C GLU A 12 -5.02 1.54 -17.92
N ALA A 13 -4.01 1.06 -17.20
CA ALA A 13 -3.86 -0.36 -16.88
C ALA A 13 -5.02 -0.90 -16.02
N LEU A 14 -5.47 -0.15 -15.02
CA LEU A 14 -6.63 -0.49 -14.20
C LEU A 14 -7.94 -0.53 -15.01
N SER A 15 -8.11 0.41 -15.95
CA SER A 15 -9.28 0.47 -16.82
C SER A 15 -9.35 -0.73 -17.77
N CYS A 16 -8.19 -1.30 -18.13
CA CYS A 16 -8.06 -2.45 -19.02
C CYS A 16 -7.79 -3.77 -18.26
N LEU A 17 -7.99 -3.83 -16.94
CA LEU A 17 -7.55 -4.95 -16.07
C LEU A 17 -8.04 -6.33 -16.57
N TYR A 18 -9.23 -6.39 -17.16
CA TYR A 18 -9.85 -7.62 -17.69
C TYR A 18 -9.80 -7.74 -19.21
N SER A 19 -9.04 -6.88 -19.90
CA SER A 19 -8.82 -6.91 -21.35
C SER A 19 -7.39 -7.36 -21.64
N PRO A 20 -7.12 -8.67 -21.87
CA PRO A 20 -5.76 -9.17 -22.02
C PRO A 20 -5.02 -8.54 -23.21
N ALA A 21 -5.74 -8.23 -24.28
CA ALA A 21 -5.15 -7.64 -25.48
C ALA A 21 -4.57 -6.24 -25.20
N GLU A 22 -5.35 -5.38 -24.54
CA GLU A 22 -4.94 -4.01 -24.22
C GLU A 22 -3.91 -3.99 -23.09
N LEU A 23 -4.13 -4.79 -22.04
CA LEU A 23 -3.24 -4.85 -20.89
C LEU A 23 -1.85 -5.39 -21.25
N GLY A 24 -1.77 -6.34 -22.19
CA GLY A 24 -0.52 -6.95 -22.62
C GLY A 24 0.37 -6.01 -23.45
N THR A 25 -0.21 -4.99 -24.10
CA THR A 25 0.49 -4.03 -24.97
C THR A 25 0.67 -2.65 -24.34
N GLY A 26 0.12 -2.42 -23.15
CA GLY A 26 0.19 -1.13 -22.48
C GLY A 26 1.59 -0.79 -21.94
N ALA A 27 1.79 0.50 -21.63
CA ALA A 27 3.07 1.00 -21.12
C ALA A 27 3.55 0.29 -19.84
N LEU A 28 2.63 -0.16 -18.98
CA LEU A 28 2.98 -0.91 -17.78
C LEU A 28 3.51 -2.33 -18.09
N ALA A 29 3.02 -2.96 -19.16
CA ALA A 29 3.55 -4.24 -19.63
C ALA A 29 4.96 -4.08 -20.21
N ASP A 30 5.20 -3.02 -20.97
CA ASP A 30 6.53 -2.70 -21.49
C ASP A 30 7.51 -2.41 -20.34
N ALA A 31 7.04 -1.73 -19.29
CA ALA A 31 7.82 -1.47 -18.10
C ALA A 31 8.22 -2.72 -17.30
N LEU A 32 7.33 -3.72 -17.27
CA LEU A 32 7.60 -5.01 -16.66
C LEU A 32 8.59 -5.83 -17.50
N LEU A 33 8.44 -5.83 -18.82
CA LEU A 33 9.35 -6.52 -19.73
C LEU A 33 10.76 -5.94 -19.75
N ALA A 34 10.92 -4.63 -19.51
CA ALA A 34 12.24 -4.02 -19.40
C ALA A 34 13.12 -4.65 -18.30
N GLN A 35 12.53 -5.45 -17.39
CA GLN A 35 13.23 -6.19 -16.34
C GLN A 35 13.42 -7.69 -16.64
N THR A 36 12.78 -8.21 -17.68
CA THR A 36 12.85 -9.64 -18.02
C THR A 36 13.35 -9.80 -19.46
N ASP A 37 14.47 -10.51 -19.66
CA ASP A 37 15.01 -10.85 -20.99
C ASP A 37 14.13 -11.85 -21.79
N ASP A 38 12.88 -12.06 -21.38
CA ASP A 38 12.01 -13.12 -21.90
C ASP A 38 11.07 -12.60 -22.99
N SER A 39 11.07 -13.26 -24.14
CA SER A 39 10.12 -13.03 -25.24
C SER A 39 8.79 -13.73 -24.92
N THR A 40 8.10 -13.19 -23.93
CA THR A 40 6.82 -13.69 -23.46
C THR A 40 5.68 -13.25 -24.41
N ASP A 41 4.72 -14.14 -24.69
CA ASP A 41 3.53 -13.83 -25.49
C ASP A 41 2.62 -12.79 -24.80
N ALA A 42 1.76 -12.12 -25.58
CA ALA A 42 0.92 -11.02 -25.08
C ALA A 42 -0.05 -11.44 -23.96
N VAL A 43 -0.54 -12.69 -23.96
CA VAL A 43 -1.49 -13.17 -22.95
C VAL A 43 -0.76 -13.38 -21.62
N THR A 44 0.40 -14.02 -21.66
CA THR A 44 1.22 -14.22 -20.46
C THR A 44 1.74 -12.89 -19.90
N ARG A 45 2.09 -11.92 -20.77
CA ARG A 45 2.40 -10.54 -20.37
C ARG A 45 1.25 -9.90 -19.60
N ALA A 46 0.04 -9.94 -20.18
CA ALA A 46 -1.15 -9.38 -19.56
C ALA A 46 -1.46 -10.03 -18.20
N GLN A 47 -1.27 -11.35 -18.08
CA GLN A 47 -1.46 -12.05 -16.83
C GLN A 47 -0.46 -11.60 -15.75
N ARG A 48 0.84 -11.52 -16.08
CA ARG A 48 1.86 -11.01 -15.15
C ARG A 48 1.57 -9.58 -14.68
N VAL A 49 1.12 -8.72 -15.59
CA VAL A 49 0.71 -7.35 -15.26
C VAL A 49 -0.49 -7.34 -14.32
N ARG A 50 -1.52 -8.14 -14.62
CA ARG A 50 -2.71 -8.25 -13.77
C ARG A 50 -2.34 -8.71 -12.37
N ASP A 51 -1.53 -9.77 -12.27
CA ASP A 51 -1.10 -10.33 -10.99
C ASP A 51 -0.33 -9.28 -10.18
N LEU A 52 0.61 -8.57 -10.81
CA LEU A 52 1.35 -7.48 -10.16
C LEU A 52 0.42 -6.36 -9.66
N ILE A 53 -0.55 -5.93 -10.46
CA ILE A 53 -1.50 -4.88 -10.06
C ILE A 53 -2.35 -5.34 -8.88
N LEU A 54 -2.87 -6.57 -8.92
CA LEU A 54 -3.69 -7.12 -7.84
C LEU A 54 -2.89 -7.32 -6.56
N ASP A 55 -1.64 -7.78 -6.66
CA ASP A 55 -0.74 -7.90 -5.51
C ASP A 55 -0.43 -6.54 -4.88
N CYS A 56 -0.18 -5.51 -5.71
CA CYS A 56 0.03 -4.15 -5.23
C CYS A 56 -1.25 -3.53 -4.65
N LEU A 57 -2.42 -3.84 -5.21
CA LEU A 57 -3.71 -3.40 -4.68
C LEU A 57 -3.99 -4.05 -3.32
N GLU A 58 -3.73 -5.35 -3.17
CA GLU A 58 -3.85 -6.04 -1.89
C GLU A 58 -2.85 -5.51 -0.85
N ALA A 59 -1.63 -5.17 -1.27
CA ALA A 59 -0.64 -4.53 -0.40
C ALA A 59 -1.04 -3.10 0.03
N LEU A 60 -1.95 -2.45 -0.70
CA LEU A 60 -2.54 -1.16 -0.33
C LEU A 60 -3.60 -1.31 0.77
N ARG A 61 -4.12 -2.53 1.01
CA ARG A 61 -5.10 -2.77 2.07
C ARG A 61 -4.51 -2.30 3.41
N PRO A 62 -5.20 -1.39 4.13
CA PRO A 62 -4.77 -0.97 5.44
C PRO A 62 -4.70 -2.15 6.41
N ALA A 63 -3.66 -2.20 7.24
CA ALA A 63 -3.57 -3.19 8.30
C ALA A 63 -4.67 -2.96 9.36
N ASP A 64 -5.22 -4.04 9.89
CA ASP A 64 -6.15 -3.98 11.03
C ASP A 64 -5.37 -3.49 12.27
N GLY A 65 -5.42 -2.19 12.55
CA GLY A 65 -4.67 -1.61 13.64
C GLY A 65 -4.77 -0.08 13.74
N PRO A 66 -4.19 0.52 14.80
CA PRO A 66 -4.30 1.94 15.08
C PRO A 66 -3.59 2.84 14.05
N ALA A 67 -2.76 2.26 13.18
CA ALA A 67 -2.12 2.95 12.06
C ALA A 67 -3.00 3.01 10.80
N SER A 68 -4.13 2.30 10.77
CA SER A 68 -5.07 2.39 9.65
C SER A 68 -5.74 3.76 9.62
N THR A 69 -5.55 4.48 8.51
CA THR A 69 -6.28 5.73 8.29
C THR A 69 -7.59 5.44 7.57
N ALA A 70 -8.65 6.14 7.97
CA ALA A 70 -9.93 6.06 7.27
C ALA A 70 -9.82 6.46 5.79
N SER A 71 -8.84 7.31 5.44
CA SER A 71 -8.57 7.67 4.04
C SER A 71 -8.06 6.46 3.27
N ALA A 72 -7.00 5.79 3.75
CA ALA A 72 -6.39 4.65 3.06
C ALA A 72 -7.39 3.50 2.86
N SER A 73 -8.24 3.26 3.86
CA SER A 73 -9.32 2.26 3.77
C SER A 73 -10.29 2.60 2.64
N ARG A 74 -10.79 3.83 2.60
CA ARG A 74 -11.72 4.26 1.55
C ARG A 74 -11.10 4.24 0.15
N ALA A 75 -9.84 4.61 0.01
CA ALA A 75 -9.16 4.55 -1.29
C ALA A 75 -9.05 3.11 -1.81
N PHE A 76 -8.62 2.19 -0.95
CA PHE A 76 -8.58 0.76 -1.28
C PHE A 76 -9.97 0.22 -1.66
N GLU A 77 -11.01 0.53 -0.88
CA GLU A 77 -12.40 0.14 -1.17
C GLU A 77 -12.88 0.73 -2.51
N CYS A 78 -12.67 2.02 -2.74
CA CYS A 78 -13.07 2.69 -3.99
C CYS A 78 -12.40 2.06 -5.21
N LEU A 79 -11.09 1.79 -5.15
CA LEU A 79 -10.36 1.12 -6.25
C LEU A 79 -10.88 -0.30 -6.48
N THR A 80 -11.11 -1.05 -5.41
CA THR A 80 -11.60 -2.43 -5.50
C THR A 80 -12.98 -2.48 -6.13
N HIS A 81 -13.93 -1.68 -5.65
CA HIS A 81 -15.27 -1.63 -6.23
C HIS A 81 -15.26 -1.13 -7.67
N ARG A 82 -14.48 -0.09 -7.97
CA ARG A 82 -14.42 0.50 -9.32
C ARG A 82 -13.82 -0.45 -10.35
N TYR A 83 -12.66 -1.04 -10.04
CA TYR A 83 -11.83 -1.72 -11.03
C TYR A 83 -11.89 -3.24 -10.94
N VAL A 84 -12.05 -3.82 -9.74
CA VAL A 84 -12.14 -5.27 -9.56
C VAL A 84 -13.59 -5.74 -9.67
N SER A 85 -14.52 -5.03 -9.02
CA SER A 85 -15.96 -5.36 -9.11
C SER A 85 -16.65 -4.76 -10.34
N GLY A 86 -15.98 -3.86 -11.07
CA GLY A 86 -16.49 -3.26 -12.30
C GLY A 86 -17.62 -2.25 -12.10
N MET A 87 -17.82 -1.75 -10.87
CA MET A 87 -18.86 -0.77 -10.58
C MET A 87 -18.56 0.59 -11.21
N THR A 88 -19.60 1.34 -11.55
CA THR A 88 -19.52 2.75 -11.90
C THR A 88 -19.26 3.62 -10.67
N VAL A 89 -18.80 4.86 -10.86
CA VAL A 89 -18.55 5.79 -9.74
C VAL A 89 -19.81 6.05 -8.90
N ASP A 90 -20.98 6.11 -9.54
CA ASP A 90 -22.25 6.32 -8.83
C ASP A 90 -22.66 5.09 -8.01
N GLU A 91 -22.42 3.88 -8.52
CA GLU A 91 -22.63 2.63 -7.76
C GLU A 91 -21.68 2.52 -6.57
N VAL A 92 -20.39 2.86 -6.75
CA VAL A 92 -19.43 2.91 -5.63
C VAL A 92 -19.85 3.94 -4.59
N ALA A 93 -20.31 5.13 -5.03
CA ALA A 93 -20.78 6.17 -4.13
C ALA A 93 -22.00 5.71 -3.31
N TYR A 94 -22.92 5.01 -3.95
CA TYR A 94 -24.08 4.42 -3.29
C TYR A 94 -23.67 3.36 -2.25
N GLU A 95 -22.83 2.40 -2.65
CA GLU A 95 -22.37 1.28 -1.82
C GLU A 95 -21.60 1.75 -0.59
N LEU A 96 -20.69 2.71 -0.75
CA LEU A 96 -19.85 3.23 0.34
C LEU A 96 -20.49 4.40 1.11
N HIS A 97 -21.73 4.78 0.76
CA HIS A 97 -22.43 5.93 1.34
C HIS A 97 -21.63 7.24 1.25
N LEU A 98 -20.99 7.48 0.11
CA LEU A 98 -20.17 8.66 -0.19
C LEU A 98 -20.83 9.54 -1.26
N SER A 99 -20.35 10.77 -1.39
CA SER A 99 -20.66 11.58 -2.57
C SER A 99 -19.79 11.13 -3.76
N PRO A 100 -20.28 11.21 -5.02
CA PRO A 100 -19.46 10.88 -6.20
C PRO A 100 -18.14 11.67 -6.26
N ARG A 101 -18.15 12.94 -5.83
CA ARG A 101 -16.94 13.77 -5.74
C ARG A 101 -15.90 13.19 -4.77
N GLN A 102 -16.35 12.61 -3.67
CA GLN A 102 -15.45 11.96 -2.71
C GLN A 102 -14.87 10.69 -3.30
N VAL A 103 -15.69 9.88 -3.99
CA VAL A 103 -15.21 8.68 -4.71
C VAL A 103 -14.15 9.04 -5.74
N TYR A 104 -14.36 10.08 -6.56
CA TYR A 104 -13.33 10.53 -7.50
C TYR A 104 -12.02 10.93 -6.82
N ARG A 105 -12.08 11.62 -5.66
CA ARG A 105 -10.88 11.99 -4.92
C ARG A 105 -10.15 10.77 -4.35
N ASP A 106 -10.89 9.84 -3.76
CA ASP A 106 -10.32 8.65 -3.15
C ASP A 106 -9.75 7.69 -4.22
N ILE A 107 -10.39 7.58 -5.40
CA ILE A 107 -9.82 6.85 -6.55
C ILE A 107 -8.51 7.51 -7.01
N ARG A 108 -8.49 8.83 -7.20
CA ARG A 108 -7.28 9.52 -7.68
C ARG A 108 -6.12 9.39 -6.71
N TRP A 109 -6.38 9.57 -5.42
CA TRP A 109 -5.37 9.38 -4.40
C TRP A 109 -4.92 7.91 -4.30
N GLY A 110 -5.84 6.95 -4.43
CA GLY A 110 -5.50 5.53 -4.50
C GLY A 110 -4.62 5.19 -5.70
N GLU A 111 -4.90 5.74 -6.88
CA GLU A 111 -4.08 5.57 -8.09
C GLU A 111 -2.65 6.10 -7.87
N GLU A 112 -2.48 7.26 -7.23
CA GLU A 112 -1.16 7.81 -6.88
C GLU A 112 -0.37 6.90 -5.92
N MET A 113 -1.05 6.35 -4.91
CA MET A 113 -0.44 5.38 -3.99
C MET A 113 -0.02 4.11 -4.73
N LEU A 114 -0.87 3.62 -5.63
CA LEU A 114 -0.59 2.43 -6.42
C LEU A 114 0.57 2.66 -7.40
N THR A 115 0.66 3.83 -8.04
CA THR A 115 1.82 4.24 -8.86
C THR A 115 3.11 4.15 -8.06
N THR A 116 3.12 4.70 -6.83
CA THR A 116 4.30 4.66 -5.95
C THR A 116 4.71 3.22 -5.61
N LEU A 117 3.73 2.38 -5.26
CA LEU A 117 3.98 0.97 -4.96
C LEU A 117 4.49 0.20 -6.20
N LEU A 118 3.86 0.37 -7.35
CA LEU A 118 4.28 -0.27 -8.60
C LEU A 118 5.70 0.16 -8.99
N GLN A 119 6.02 1.45 -8.92
CA GLN A 119 7.37 1.95 -9.18
C GLN A 119 8.39 1.26 -8.26
N SER A 120 8.10 1.15 -6.96
CA SER A 120 9.00 0.48 -6.00
C SER A 120 9.22 -1.01 -6.28
N ARG A 121 8.26 -1.68 -6.92
CA ARG A 121 8.37 -3.10 -7.31
C ARG A 121 9.10 -3.29 -8.64
N LEU A 122 9.07 -2.30 -9.52
CA LEU A 122 9.75 -2.34 -10.82
C LEU A 122 11.18 -1.80 -10.76
N GLU A 123 11.54 -1.09 -9.70
CA GLU A 123 12.94 -0.78 -9.47
C GLU A 123 13.69 -2.06 -9.11
N PRO A 124 14.75 -2.43 -9.87
CA PRO A 124 15.60 -3.54 -9.48
C PRO A 124 16.09 -3.24 -8.08
N ALA A 125 16.02 -4.21 -7.17
CA ALA A 125 16.36 -4.06 -5.77
C ALA A 125 17.78 -3.47 -5.58
N SER A 126 17.91 -2.16 -5.70
CA SER A 126 19.06 -1.38 -5.34
C SER A 126 18.88 -1.12 -3.85
N GLU A 127 19.08 -2.19 -3.05
CA GLU A 127 18.97 -2.26 -1.59
C GLU A 127 17.75 -1.58 -0.93
N PRO A 128 16.69 -2.36 -0.60
CA PRO A 128 15.87 -2.10 0.59
C PRO A 128 16.39 -2.84 1.84
N ALA A 129 17.59 -3.43 1.79
CA ALA A 129 18.20 -4.14 2.92
C ALA A 129 18.63 -3.18 4.05
N ARG A 130 19.02 -1.94 3.74
CA ARG A 130 19.47 -0.99 4.77
C ARG A 130 18.36 -0.45 5.65
N ILE A 131 17.11 -0.39 5.20
CA ILE A 131 16.02 0.08 6.08
C ILE A 131 15.66 -1.02 7.08
N ARG A 132 15.71 -2.30 6.71
CA ARG A 132 15.49 -3.41 7.65
C ARG A 132 16.67 -3.56 8.61
N ASP A 133 17.91 -3.38 8.15
CA ASP A 133 19.08 -3.39 9.02
C ASP A 133 19.13 -2.15 9.93
N SER A 134 18.79 -0.95 9.43
CA SER A 134 18.69 0.25 10.26
C SER A 134 17.53 0.22 11.25
N LEU A 135 16.34 -0.30 10.90
CA LEU A 135 15.26 -0.47 11.89
C LEU A 135 15.62 -1.52 12.94
N SER A 136 16.34 -2.58 12.56
CA SER A 136 16.78 -3.62 13.49
C SER A 136 17.89 -3.11 14.43
N LEU A 137 18.79 -2.26 13.92
CA LEU A 137 19.85 -1.60 14.70
C LEU A 137 19.32 -0.46 15.59
N GLU A 138 18.27 0.25 15.16
CA GLU A 138 17.60 1.28 15.98
C GLU A 138 16.78 0.65 17.12
N LEU A 139 16.12 -0.50 16.90
CA LEU A 139 15.34 -1.18 17.94
C LEU A 139 16.23 -1.77 19.04
N GLU A 140 17.49 -2.10 18.73
CA GLU A 140 18.49 -2.54 19.71
C GLU A 140 18.99 -1.38 20.59
N SER A 141 18.92 -0.13 20.10
CA SER A 141 19.23 1.07 20.90
C SER A 141 18.12 1.47 21.88
N VAL A 142 16.88 0.97 21.66
CA VAL A 142 15.69 1.31 22.46
C VAL A 142 15.35 0.20 23.48
N SER A 143 16.35 -0.56 23.92
CA SER A 143 16.28 -1.45 25.09
C SER A 143 17.70 -1.64 25.64
N LEU A 144 18.19 -0.90 26.63
CA LEU A 144 17.75 -0.98 28.02
C LEU A 144 18.37 0.17 28.84
N SER A 145 17.55 1.15 29.19
CA SER A 145 17.64 1.78 30.53
C SER A 145 16.28 1.60 31.20
N ARG A 146 15.81 0.34 31.24
CA ARG A 146 14.83 -0.08 32.24
C ARG A 146 15.63 -0.35 33.50
N GLU A 147 15.86 0.70 34.27
CA GLU A 147 16.18 0.51 35.67
C GLU A 147 15.01 -0.27 36.29
N PRO A 148 15.25 -1.41 36.95
CA PRO A 148 14.18 -2.21 37.52
C PRO A 148 13.53 -1.38 38.62
N VAL A 149 12.36 -0.81 38.32
CA VAL A 149 11.52 -0.19 39.33
C VAL A 149 11.02 -1.32 40.22
N ASP A 150 11.59 -1.40 41.43
CA ASP A 150 11.11 -2.27 42.47
C ASP A 150 9.72 -1.80 42.94
N LEU A 151 8.69 -2.47 42.43
CA LEU A 151 7.30 -2.16 42.71
C LEU A 151 6.95 -2.26 44.22
N ALA A 152 7.76 -2.97 45.02
CA ALA A 152 7.58 -3.04 46.47
C ALA A 152 7.99 -1.72 47.17
N GLN A 153 9.01 -1.01 46.67
CA GLN A 153 9.40 0.32 47.18
C GLN A 153 8.40 1.42 46.79
N ALA A 154 7.81 1.34 45.59
CA ALA A 154 6.88 2.35 45.10
C ALA A 154 5.57 2.40 45.91
N THR A 155 5.08 1.25 46.39
CA THR A 155 3.86 1.17 47.21
C THR A 155 4.08 1.55 48.67
N LEU A 156 5.31 1.41 49.20
CA LEU A 156 5.65 1.80 50.57
C LEU A 156 5.77 3.32 50.72
N SER A 157 6.33 4.02 49.72
CA SER A 157 6.45 5.48 49.70
C SER A 157 5.09 6.18 49.63
N ALA A 158 4.12 5.60 48.92
CA ALA A 158 2.75 6.13 48.83
C ALA A 158 2.00 6.07 50.17
N ARG A 159 2.35 5.14 51.08
CA ARG A 159 1.71 4.98 52.39
C ARG A 159 2.20 5.97 53.45
N SER A 160 3.39 6.53 53.30
CA SER A 160 3.93 7.55 54.23
C SER A 160 3.31 8.94 54.00
N ALA A 161 2.81 9.21 52.80
CA ALA A 161 2.22 10.49 52.42
C ALA A 161 0.77 10.70 52.92
N VAL A 162 0.09 9.66 53.40
CA VAL A 162 -1.32 9.73 53.86
C VAL A 162 -1.45 9.79 55.40
N GLY A 163 -0.33 9.82 56.14
CA GLY A 163 -0.31 9.84 57.61
C GLY A 163 0.11 11.16 58.27
N LYS A 164 0.16 12.28 57.54
CA LYS A 164 0.41 13.62 58.11
C LYS A 164 -0.66 14.61 57.67
N LEU A 165 -1.83 14.50 58.29
CA LEU A 165 -2.74 15.61 58.59
C LEU A 165 -3.16 15.47 60.05
#